data_AF-A0A842QID3-F1
#
_entry.id   AF-A0A842QID3-F1
#
_cell.length_a   1.000
_cell.length_b   1.000
_cell.length_c   1.000
_cell.angle_alpha   90.00
_cell.angle_beta   90.00
_cell.angle_gamma   90.00
#
_symmetry.space_group_name_H-M   'P 1'
#
loop_
_entity.id
_entity.type
_entity.pdbx_description
1 polymer ?
#
loop_
_entity_poly.entity_id
_entity_poly.type
_entity_poly.pdbx_seq_one_letter_code
_entity_poly.pdbx_strand_id
1 'polypeptide(L)'
;MKKAQSLPISFITILIIFIVATQLFLAEYERITPENENFEVVEQDTKRIADLLSSHASPRGWDNSNEIKRIGLLKNGVITNSTMSEISKISYSKLKLMLATTNDFMFVLLNGTKPIKIGGSEFWGWNGLPSGPNGGGNFTQTFSSIESRTLNMAKAENFVKLRKDNSTVSARLVVYAWK
;
A
#
# COMPACT_ATOMS: atom_id res chain seq x y z
N MET A 1 -54.96 -15.39 38.90
CA MET A 1 -53.64 -16.01 38.62
C MET A 1 -53.18 -15.59 37.22
N LYS A 2 -52.32 -14.57 37.09
CA LYS A 2 -51.75 -14.11 35.79
C LYS A 2 -50.32 -13.52 35.96
N LYS A 3 -49.46 -14.17 36.75
CA LYS A 3 -48.05 -13.72 36.95
C LYS A 3 -46.98 -14.76 36.64
N ALA A 4 -47.37 -16.01 36.35
CA ALA A 4 -46.41 -17.09 36.09
C ALA A 4 -45.99 -17.22 34.62
N GLN A 5 -46.75 -16.66 33.67
CA GLN A 5 -46.47 -16.76 32.23
C GLN A 5 -45.51 -15.69 31.69
N SER A 6 -45.26 -14.58 32.40
CA SER A 6 -44.36 -13.52 31.90
C SER A 6 -42.87 -13.85 32.04
N LEU A 7 -42.50 -14.65 33.05
CA LEU A 7 -41.11 -15.09 33.29
C LEU A 7 -40.52 -15.90 32.13
N PRO A 8 -41.17 -16.96 31.61
CA PRO A 8 -40.62 -17.73 30.50
C PRO A 8 -40.60 -16.95 29.18
N ILE A 9 -41.57 -16.06 28.94
CA ILE A 9 -41.63 -15.25 27.72
C ILE A 9 -40.47 -14.24 27.67
N SER A 10 -40.18 -13.56 28.78
CA SER A 10 -39.04 -12.63 28.85
C SER A 10 -37.71 -13.34 28.64
N PHE A 11 -37.55 -14.55 29.17
CA PHE A 11 -36.35 -15.36 28.97
C PHE A 11 -36.16 -15.77 27.51
N ILE A 12 -37.21 -16.25 26.85
CA ILE A 12 -37.18 -16.62 25.42
C ILE A 12 -36.84 -15.41 24.55
N THR A 13 -37.38 -14.24 24.86
CA THR A 13 -37.14 -13.02 24.09
C THR A 13 -35.67 -12.59 24.18
N ILE A 14 -35.08 -12.61 25.39
CA ILE A 14 -33.66 -12.29 25.60
C ILE A 14 -32.76 -13.29 24.88
N LEU A 15 -33.11 -14.58 24.90
CA LEU A 15 -32.35 -15.62 24.21
C LEU A 15 -32.32 -15.41 22.70
N ILE A 16 -33.44 -15.02 22.09
CA ILE A 16 -33.51 -14.71 20.66
C ILE A 16 -32.65 -13.49 20.32
N ILE A 17 -32.73 -12.41 21.11
CA ILE A 17 -31.90 -11.22 20.92
C ILE A 17 -30.41 -11.59 21.01
N PHE A 18 -30.04 -12.44 21.98
CA PHE A 18 -28.66 -12.87 22.17
C PHE A 18 -28.13 -13.70 20.99
N ILE A 19 -28.95 -14.61 20.46
CA ILE A 19 -28.61 -15.41 19.27
C ILE A 19 -28.39 -14.50 18.05
N VAL A 20 -29.33 -13.57 17.80
CA VAL A 20 -29.22 -12.62 16.68
C VAL A 20 -27.99 -11.72 16.85
N ALA A 21 -27.74 -11.19 18.05
CA ALA A 21 -26.56 -10.37 18.32
C ALA A 21 -25.25 -11.14 18.12
N THR A 22 -25.22 -12.42 18.52
CA THR A 22 -24.05 -13.28 18.32
C THR A 22 -23.83 -13.59 16.84
N GLN A 23 -24.89 -13.84 16.08
CA GLN A 23 -24.78 -14.03 14.62
C GLN A 23 -24.29 -12.78 13.90
N LEU A 24 -24.80 -11.59 14.28
CA LEU A 24 -24.32 -10.32 13.74
C LEU A 24 -22.85 -10.06 14.12
N PHE A 25 -22.47 -10.39 15.36
CA PHE A 25 -21.09 -10.27 15.80
C PHE A 25 -20.16 -11.22 15.05
N LEU A 26 -20.55 -12.47 14.83
CA LEU A 26 -19.75 -13.45 14.07
C LEU A 26 -19.63 -13.04 12.60
N ALA A 27 -20.71 -12.59 11.97
CA ALA A 27 -20.66 -12.08 10.59
C ALA A 27 -19.75 -10.86 10.44
N GLU A 28 -19.76 -9.94 11.42
CA GLU A 28 -18.86 -8.79 11.44
C GLU A 28 -17.41 -9.21 11.77
N TYR A 29 -17.22 -10.19 12.65
CA TYR A 29 -15.91 -10.74 12.99
C TYR A 29 -15.24 -11.43 11.79
N GLU A 30 -15.99 -12.25 11.03
CA GLU A 30 -15.52 -12.88 9.80
C GLU A 30 -15.23 -11.84 8.70
N ARG A 31 -16.03 -10.76 8.64
CA ARG A 31 -15.78 -9.64 7.72
C ARG A 31 -14.50 -8.86 8.05
N ILE A 32 -14.20 -8.69 9.34
CA ILE A 32 -13.03 -7.93 9.83
C ILE A 32 -11.78 -8.82 9.92
N THR A 33 -11.93 -10.14 9.92
CA THR A 33 -10.83 -11.10 10.01
C THR A 33 -10.77 -11.95 8.75
N PRO A 34 -10.35 -11.39 7.59
CA PRO A 34 -10.15 -12.20 6.41
C PRO A 34 -9.00 -13.17 6.70
N GLU A 35 -9.16 -14.45 6.34
CA GLU A 35 -8.18 -15.53 6.53
C GLU A 35 -6.72 -15.04 6.56
N ASN A 36 -6.14 -15.00 7.76
CA ASN A 36 -4.85 -14.38 8.10
C ASN A 36 -3.65 -14.94 7.31
N GLU A 37 -3.76 -16.16 6.75
CA GLU A 37 -2.66 -16.80 6.00
C GLU A 37 -2.26 -16.01 4.74
N ASN A 38 -3.17 -15.22 4.17
CA ASN A 38 -2.87 -14.39 3.00
C ASN A 38 -2.28 -13.03 3.35
N PHE A 39 -2.53 -12.50 4.55
CA PHE A 39 -2.09 -11.15 4.92
C PHE A 39 -0.60 -11.11 5.25
N GLU A 40 -0.07 -12.15 5.91
CA GLU A 40 1.37 -12.23 6.21
C GLU A 40 2.22 -12.21 4.93
N VAL A 41 1.77 -12.89 3.88
CA VAL A 41 2.42 -12.87 2.55
C VAL A 41 2.43 -11.45 1.96
N VAL A 42 1.32 -10.72 2.07
CA VAL A 42 1.24 -9.32 1.61
C VAL A 42 2.17 -8.43 2.44
N GLU A 43 2.25 -8.63 3.75
CA GLU A 43 3.12 -7.86 4.63
C GLU A 43 4.60 -8.09 4.32
N GLN A 44 5.02 -9.35 4.18
CA GLN A 44 6.39 -9.72 3.79
C GLN A 44 6.74 -9.14 2.42
N ASP A 45 5.83 -9.23 1.45
CA ASP A 45 6.05 -8.68 0.12
C ASP A 45 6.13 -7.15 0.13
N THR A 46 5.32 -6.47 0.96
CA THR A 46 5.37 -5.02 1.14
C THR A 46 6.72 -4.56 1.67
N LYS A 47 7.27 -5.25 2.68
CA LYS A 47 8.60 -4.99 3.24
C LYS A 47 9.68 -5.19 2.17
N ARG A 48 9.61 -6.29 1.43
CA ARG A 48 10.52 -6.59 0.33
C ARG A 48 10.49 -5.52 -0.76
N ILE A 49 9.31 -5.03 -1.14
CA ILE A 49 9.17 -3.92 -2.10
C ILE A 49 9.81 -2.64 -1.56
N ALA A 50 9.55 -2.29 -0.29
CA ALA A 50 10.18 -1.13 0.34
C ALA A 50 11.70 -1.23 0.36
N ASP A 51 12.25 -2.41 0.67
CA ASP A 51 13.69 -2.67 0.68
C ASP A 51 14.29 -2.52 -0.71
N LEU A 52 13.69 -3.15 -1.73
CA LEU A 52 14.14 -3.04 -3.11
C LEU A 52 14.11 -1.59 -3.60
N LEU A 53 12.99 -0.89 -3.42
CA LEU A 53 12.87 0.52 -3.82
C LEU A 53 13.84 1.43 -3.05
N SER A 54 14.15 1.12 -1.80
CA SER A 54 15.16 1.85 -1.00
C SER A 54 16.61 1.42 -1.29
N SER A 55 16.84 0.50 -2.23
CA SER A 55 18.17 -0.02 -2.56
C SER A 55 18.85 0.74 -3.72
N HIS A 56 20.12 0.42 -3.95
CA HIS A 56 20.86 0.86 -5.13
C HIS A 56 20.50 -0.01 -6.33
N ALA A 57 19.83 0.56 -7.32
CA ALA A 57 19.68 -0.09 -8.62
C ALA A 57 19.37 0.95 -9.70
N SER A 58 20.41 1.39 -10.42
CA SER A 58 20.28 2.32 -11.54
C SER A 58 21.24 1.93 -12.68
N PRO A 59 20.97 0.86 -13.46
CA PRO A 59 21.66 0.67 -14.73
C PRO A 59 21.08 1.63 -15.78
N ARG A 60 21.95 2.20 -16.62
CA ARG A 60 21.55 2.96 -17.83
C ARG A 60 20.81 2.00 -18.79
N GLY A 61 19.68 2.43 -19.37
CA GLY A 61 18.98 1.69 -20.44
C GLY A 61 17.81 0.79 -19.99
N TRP A 62 16.92 1.30 -19.13
CA TRP A 62 15.71 0.60 -18.64
C TRP A 62 14.70 0.16 -19.73
N ASP A 63 14.84 0.65 -20.95
CA ASP A 63 13.96 0.40 -22.08
C ASP A 63 14.36 -0.81 -22.94
N ASN A 64 15.62 -1.25 -22.91
CA ASN A 64 16.18 -2.06 -24.00
C ASN A 64 16.73 -3.46 -23.64
N SER A 65 16.33 -4.07 -22.52
CA SER A 65 16.65 -5.49 -22.33
C SER A 65 15.56 -6.25 -21.59
N ASN A 66 15.23 -7.43 -22.11
CA ASN A 66 14.46 -8.47 -21.44
C ASN A 66 15.22 -9.08 -20.24
N GLU A 67 16.35 -8.49 -19.83
CA GLU A 67 17.13 -8.89 -18.67
C GLU A 67 16.79 -8.01 -17.46
N ILE A 68 15.84 -8.48 -16.65
CA ILE A 68 15.48 -7.84 -15.39
C ILE A 68 16.69 -7.92 -14.43
N LYS A 69 17.33 -6.77 -14.13
CA LYS A 69 18.47 -6.68 -13.18
C LYS A 69 18.18 -5.70 -12.04
N ARG A 70 17.21 -6.02 -11.17
CA ARG A 70 16.84 -5.34 -9.91
C ARG A 70 16.48 -3.84 -10.04
N ILE A 71 15.51 -3.37 -9.26
CA ILE A 71 15.09 -1.96 -9.27
C ILE A 71 15.28 -1.33 -7.89
N GLY A 72 15.71 -0.07 -7.87
CA GLY A 72 15.92 0.73 -6.67
C GLY A 72 15.96 2.21 -7.01
N LEU A 73 15.59 3.06 -6.06
CA LEU A 73 15.50 4.51 -6.25
C LEU A 73 16.80 5.24 -5.91
N LEU A 74 17.76 4.57 -5.24
CA LEU A 74 19.00 5.21 -4.84
C LEU A 74 20.02 5.22 -5.99
N LYS A 75 20.52 6.42 -6.28
CA LYS A 75 21.70 6.66 -7.10
C LYS A 75 22.75 7.35 -6.23
N ASN A 76 23.88 6.68 -5.98
CA ASN A 76 24.92 7.14 -5.06
C ASN A 76 24.37 7.48 -3.66
N GLY A 77 23.51 6.61 -3.11
CA GLY A 77 22.93 6.74 -1.78
C GLY A 77 21.82 7.81 -1.63
N VAL A 78 21.39 8.44 -2.73
CA VAL A 78 20.32 9.45 -2.73
C VAL A 78 19.31 9.19 -3.84
N ILE A 79 18.04 9.46 -3.55
CA ILE A 79 17.00 9.59 -4.58
C ILE A 79 17.18 10.96 -5.25
N THR A 80 17.06 11.01 -6.58
CA THR A 80 17.18 12.24 -7.36
C THR A 80 15.96 12.43 -8.26
N ASN A 81 15.72 13.66 -8.72
CA ASN A 81 14.69 13.95 -9.72
C ASN A 81 14.84 13.08 -10.97
N SER A 82 16.08 12.79 -11.39
CA SER A 82 16.35 11.92 -12.52
C SER A 82 15.91 10.47 -12.26
N THR A 83 16.21 9.87 -11.09
CA THR A 83 15.73 8.51 -10.79
C THR A 83 14.20 8.45 -10.76
N MET A 84 13.56 9.48 -10.20
CA MET A 84 12.10 9.57 -10.16
C MET A 84 11.47 9.77 -11.54
N SER A 85 12.14 10.50 -12.44
CA SER A 85 11.71 10.66 -13.83
C SER A 85 11.89 9.38 -14.65
N GLU A 86 12.90 8.56 -14.35
CA GLU A 86 13.07 7.27 -15.02
C GLU A 86 12.00 6.26 -14.57
N ILE A 87 11.65 6.21 -13.28
CA ILE A 87 10.60 5.29 -12.79
C ILE A 87 9.21 5.66 -13.29
N SER A 88 8.93 6.95 -13.50
CA SER A 88 7.65 7.37 -14.10
C SER A 88 7.46 6.89 -15.54
N LYS A 89 8.55 6.62 -16.27
CA LYS A 89 8.51 6.09 -17.64
C LYS A 89 8.28 4.58 -17.68
N ILE A 90 8.52 3.85 -16.58
CA ILE A 90 8.19 2.44 -16.48
C ILE A 90 6.67 2.33 -16.27
N SER A 91 5.99 1.52 -17.11
CA SER A 91 4.60 1.13 -16.88
C SER A 91 4.44 0.36 -15.57
N TYR A 92 3.35 0.56 -14.84
CA TYR A 92 3.13 -0.12 -13.57
C TYR A 92 3.26 -1.65 -13.63
N SER A 93 2.73 -2.31 -14.66
CA SER A 93 2.87 -3.76 -14.88
C SER A 93 4.33 -4.22 -15.00
N LYS A 94 5.16 -3.51 -15.78
CA LYS A 94 6.61 -3.77 -15.88
C LYS A 94 7.30 -3.56 -14.53
N LEU A 95 6.88 -2.56 -13.76
CA LEU A 95 7.41 -2.32 -12.43
C LEU A 95 7.10 -3.47 -11.46
N LYS A 96 5.86 -4.01 -11.46
CA LYS A 96 5.51 -5.22 -10.70
C LYS A 96 6.40 -6.41 -11.06
N LEU A 97 6.66 -6.63 -12.35
CA LEU A 97 7.56 -7.69 -12.82
C LEU A 97 9.01 -7.48 -12.34
N MET A 98 9.53 -6.25 -12.42
CA MET A 98 10.89 -5.92 -11.96
C MET A 98 11.05 -6.06 -10.44
N LEU A 99 9.97 -5.81 -9.70
CA LEU A 99 9.88 -6.06 -8.27
C LEU A 99 9.50 -7.51 -7.95
N ALA A 100 9.24 -8.38 -8.93
CA ALA A 100 8.80 -9.76 -8.73
C ALA A 100 7.62 -9.89 -7.72
N THR A 101 6.62 -9.01 -7.84
CA THR A 101 5.43 -9.02 -6.98
C THR A 101 4.17 -9.32 -7.79
N THR A 102 3.28 -10.12 -7.21
CA THR A 102 1.91 -10.32 -7.71
C THR A 102 0.92 -9.33 -7.08
N ASN A 103 1.24 -8.80 -5.90
CA ASN A 103 0.40 -7.86 -5.18
C ASN A 103 0.38 -6.50 -5.88
N ASP A 104 -0.75 -5.81 -5.80
CA ASP A 104 -0.77 -4.40 -6.15
C ASP A 104 -0.14 -3.56 -5.06
N PHE A 105 0.48 -2.46 -5.45
CA PHE A 105 1.19 -1.61 -4.52
C PHE A 105 1.23 -0.15 -4.97
N MET A 106 1.46 0.71 -4.00
CA MET A 106 1.64 2.14 -4.15
C MET A 106 2.79 2.57 -3.25
N PHE A 107 3.63 3.49 -3.70
CA PHE A 107 4.69 4.04 -2.84
C PHE A 107 4.67 5.56 -2.83
N VAL A 108 5.16 6.20 -1.77
CA VAL A 108 5.21 7.65 -1.66
C VAL A 108 6.43 8.08 -0.86
N LEU A 109 7.01 9.22 -1.22
CA LEU A 109 8.05 9.87 -0.43
C LEU A 109 7.41 10.93 0.48
N LEU A 110 7.56 10.79 1.79
CA LEU A 110 7.02 11.70 2.79
C LEU A 110 8.11 12.48 3.52
N ASN A 111 7.87 13.77 3.77
CA ASN A 111 8.56 14.56 4.77
C ASN A 111 7.55 14.88 5.90
N GLY A 112 7.75 14.28 7.07
CA GLY A 112 6.69 14.20 8.08
C GLY A 112 5.47 13.47 7.48
N THR A 113 4.29 14.06 7.55
CA THR A 113 3.03 13.50 7.01
C THR A 113 2.71 13.92 5.58
N LYS A 114 3.55 14.78 4.96
CA LYS A 114 3.23 15.38 3.67
C LYS A 114 4.03 14.73 2.53
N PRO A 115 3.39 14.43 1.38
CA PRO A 115 4.10 14.03 0.16
C PRO A 115 5.15 15.07 -0.25
N ILE A 116 6.33 14.60 -0.63
CA ILE A 116 7.39 15.46 -1.12
C ILE A 116 7.16 15.74 -2.60
N LYS A 117 7.23 17.02 -2.96
CA LYS A 117 7.28 17.46 -4.35
C LYS A 117 8.71 17.45 -4.86
N ILE A 118 8.93 16.81 -5.99
CA ILE A 118 10.20 16.71 -6.72
C ILE A 118 9.96 17.37 -8.07
N GLY A 119 10.74 18.39 -8.46
CA GLY A 119 10.53 19.10 -9.74
C GLY A 119 9.14 19.76 -9.92
N GLY A 120 8.45 20.10 -8.83
CA GLY A 120 7.13 20.77 -8.85
C GLY A 120 5.91 19.84 -8.71
N SER A 121 6.09 18.52 -8.86
CA SER A 121 5.01 17.52 -8.78
C SER A 121 5.18 16.60 -7.57
N GLU A 122 4.07 16.12 -6.98
CA GLU A 122 4.10 15.05 -5.97
C GLU A 122 4.53 13.75 -6.64
N PHE A 123 5.57 13.11 -6.11
CA PHE A 123 6.04 11.83 -6.65
C PHE A 123 5.61 10.69 -5.74
N TRP A 124 4.79 9.82 -6.32
CA TRP A 124 4.28 8.60 -5.72
C TRP A 124 4.14 7.55 -6.84
N GLY A 125 4.37 6.29 -6.50
CA GLY A 125 4.20 5.15 -7.39
C GLY A 125 2.73 4.81 -7.56
N TRP A 126 2.36 4.41 -8.77
CA TRP A 126 1.01 4.09 -9.24
C TRP A 126 0.02 5.27 -9.29
N ASN A 127 -0.55 5.50 -10.48
CA ASN A 127 -1.54 6.56 -10.74
C ASN A 127 -2.99 6.06 -10.68
N GLY A 128 -3.21 4.85 -10.18
CA GLY A 128 -4.54 4.20 -10.13
C GLY A 128 -4.95 3.47 -11.41
N LEU A 129 -4.10 3.41 -12.45
CA LEU A 129 -4.37 2.67 -13.69
C LEU A 129 -3.37 1.51 -13.86
N PRO A 130 -3.85 0.24 -14.01
CA PRO A 130 -2.96 -0.91 -14.20
C PRO A 130 -2.03 -0.82 -15.41
N SER A 131 -2.45 -0.11 -16.46
CA SER A 131 -1.71 0.15 -17.70
C SER A 131 -1.11 1.56 -17.79
N GLY A 132 -1.23 2.36 -16.72
CA GLY A 132 -0.75 3.73 -16.67
C GLY A 132 0.76 3.86 -16.36
N PRO A 133 1.35 5.04 -16.62
CA PRO A 133 2.68 5.38 -16.12
C PRO A 133 2.69 5.42 -14.58
N ASN A 134 3.86 5.21 -13.98
CA ASN A 134 4.03 5.48 -12.56
C ASN A 134 4.05 7.00 -12.31
N GLY A 135 3.34 7.44 -11.28
CA GLY A 135 3.20 8.87 -10.94
C GLY A 135 2.21 9.62 -11.82
N GLY A 136 1.46 10.57 -11.24
CA GLY A 136 0.66 11.51 -12.02
C GLY A 136 -0.72 11.91 -11.50
N GLY A 137 -1.18 11.43 -10.34
CA GLY A 137 -2.45 11.89 -9.74
C GLY A 137 -2.27 12.61 -8.39
N ASN A 138 -3.38 12.90 -7.72
CA ASN A 138 -3.40 13.38 -6.33
C ASN A 138 -3.28 12.17 -5.38
N PHE A 139 -2.16 12.07 -4.64
CA PHE A 139 -1.90 10.95 -3.74
C PHE A 139 -3.04 10.70 -2.77
N THR A 140 -3.55 11.76 -2.12
CA THR A 140 -4.60 11.65 -1.11
C THR A 140 -5.87 11.06 -1.70
N GLN A 141 -6.31 11.54 -2.87
CA GLN A 141 -7.54 11.04 -3.50
C GLN A 141 -7.42 9.57 -3.88
N THR A 142 -6.29 9.17 -4.47
CA THR A 142 -6.09 7.79 -4.88
C THR A 142 -5.90 6.86 -3.70
N PHE A 143 -5.13 7.28 -2.68
CA PHE A 143 -4.97 6.50 -1.46
C PHE A 143 -6.31 6.24 -0.77
N SER A 144 -7.16 7.27 -0.61
CA SER A 144 -8.50 7.09 -0.05
C SER A 144 -9.37 6.16 -0.90
N SER A 145 -9.23 6.19 -2.23
CA SER A 145 -9.94 5.25 -3.11
C SER A 145 -9.45 3.80 -2.97
N ILE A 146 -8.17 3.59 -2.64
CA ILE A 146 -7.62 2.25 -2.40
C ILE A 146 -8.08 1.76 -1.03
N GLU A 147 -7.90 2.57 -0.01
CA GLU A 147 -8.25 2.27 1.39
C GLU A 147 -9.73 1.92 1.54
N SER A 148 -10.62 2.64 0.84
CA SER A 148 -12.07 2.35 0.87
C SER A 148 -12.48 1.04 0.17
N ARG A 149 -11.62 0.46 -0.66
CA ARG A 149 -11.91 -0.75 -1.46
C ARG A 149 -11.12 -1.98 -1.01
N THR A 150 -10.18 -1.81 -0.09
CA THR A 150 -9.18 -2.82 0.24
C THR A 150 -9.23 -3.14 1.72
N LEU A 151 -9.66 -4.36 2.05
CA LEU A 151 -9.78 -4.79 3.45
C LEU A 151 -8.43 -5.17 4.08
N ASN A 152 -7.42 -5.51 3.28
CA ASN A 152 -6.14 -6.07 3.72
C ASN A 152 -4.94 -5.37 3.05
N MET A 153 -4.67 -4.14 3.48
CA MET A 153 -3.54 -3.36 3.00
C MET A 153 -2.40 -3.41 4.02
N ALA A 154 -1.24 -3.90 3.59
CA ALA A 154 -0.03 -3.84 4.40
C ALA A 154 0.75 -2.55 4.12
N LYS A 155 1.56 -2.12 5.09
CA LYS A 155 2.39 -0.92 5.00
C LYS A 155 3.82 -1.25 5.43
N ALA A 156 4.80 -0.77 4.68
CA ALA A 156 6.21 -0.76 5.08
C ALA A 156 6.82 0.63 4.85
N GLU A 157 7.85 0.99 5.61
CA GLU A 157 8.52 2.28 5.46
C GLU A 157 10.04 2.19 5.69
N ASN A 158 10.80 2.86 4.83
CA ASN A 158 12.26 2.95 4.90
C ASN A 158 12.71 4.42 4.88
N PHE A 159 13.71 4.76 5.69
CA PHE A 159 14.34 6.08 5.65
C PHE A 159 15.29 6.18 4.47
N VAL A 160 15.13 7.23 3.66
CA VAL A 160 15.93 7.48 2.47
C VAL A 160 16.40 8.93 2.44
N LYS A 161 17.51 9.17 1.73
CA LYS A 161 17.98 10.54 1.44
C LYS A 161 17.47 10.96 0.07
N LEU A 162 16.93 12.16 -0.02
CA LEU A 162 16.41 12.74 -1.26
C LEU A 162 17.19 14.02 -1.58
N ARG A 163 17.70 14.14 -2.81
CA ARG A 163 18.31 15.37 -3.31
C ARG A 163 17.23 16.27 -3.91
N LYS A 164 17.04 17.45 -3.32
CA LYS A 164 16.06 18.46 -3.73
C LYS A 164 16.72 19.84 -3.74
N ASP A 165 16.63 20.56 -4.86
CA ASP A 165 17.07 21.96 -4.99
C ASP A 165 18.49 22.20 -4.43
N ASN A 166 19.44 21.35 -4.85
CA ASN A 166 20.85 21.32 -4.39
C ASN A 166 21.09 20.98 -2.91
N SER A 167 20.04 20.67 -2.14
CA SER A 167 20.13 20.17 -0.77
C SER A 167 19.82 18.67 -0.70
N THR A 168 20.24 18.01 0.39
CA THR A 168 19.83 16.63 0.69
C THR A 168 18.94 16.65 1.92
N VAL A 169 17.74 16.08 1.81
CA VAL A 169 16.76 15.99 2.89
C VAL A 169 16.50 14.53 3.24
N SER A 170 16.26 14.25 4.52
CA SER A 170 15.76 12.95 4.95
C SER A 170 14.28 12.84 4.59
N ALA A 171 13.90 11.70 4.02
CA ALA A 171 12.53 11.37 3.63
C ALA A 171 12.19 9.95 4.09
N ARG A 172 10.90 9.66 4.19
CA ARG A 172 10.39 8.30 4.37
C ARG A 172 9.83 7.80 3.05
N LEU A 173 10.38 6.71 2.53
CA LEU A 173 9.74 5.93 1.48
C LEU A 173 8.72 5.03 2.15
N VAL A 174 7.44 5.28 1.89
CA VAL A 174 6.33 4.45 2.39
C VAL A 174 5.76 3.65 1.24
N VAL A 175 5.56 2.35 1.46
CA VAL A 175 4.95 1.42 0.52
C VAL A 175 3.68 0.86 1.15
N TYR A 176 2.62 0.82 0.36
CA TYR A 176 1.37 0.14 0.66
C TYR A 176 1.19 -0.98 -0.36
N ALA A 177 0.79 -2.18 0.05
CA ALA A 177 0.46 -3.26 -0.88
C ALA A 177 -0.80 -4.03 -0.47
N TRP A 178 -1.46 -4.61 -1.46
CA TRP A 178 -2.73 -5.34 -1.30
C TRP A 178 -2.93 -6.36 -2.44
N LYS A 179 -3.95 -7.21 -2.29
CA LYS A 179 -4.39 -8.18 -3.30
C LYS A 179 -5.58 -7.66 -4.09
#